data_AF-A0A3B9ET28-F1
#
_entry.id   AF-A0A3B9ET28-F1
#
_cell.length_a   1.000
_cell.length_b   1.000
_cell.length_c   1.000
_cell.angle_alpha   90.00
_cell.angle_beta   90.00
_cell.angle_gamma   90.00
#
_symmetry.space_group_name_H-M   'P 1'
#
loop_
_entity.id
_entity.type
_entity.pdbx_description
1 polymer ?
#
loop_
_entity_poly.entity_id
_entity_poly.type
_entity_poly.pdbx_seq_one_letter_code
_entity_poly.pdbx_strand_id
1 'polypeptide(L)' 'MFLEEKTQTINERIKEIRISMGLSVIEMTKKLNKPRSTYSQIENG' A
#
# COMPACT_ATOMS: atom_id res chain seq x y z
N MET A 1 29.51 -8.33 2.10
CA MET A 1 28.15 -8.53 1.58
C MET A 1 27.48 -7.17 1.67
N PHE A 2 27.45 -6.42 0.57
CA PHE A 2 26.71 -5.16 0.52
C PHE A 2 25.24 -5.52 0.57
N LEU A 3 24.56 -5.18 1.66
CA LEU A 3 23.11 -5.18 1.69
C LEU A 3 22.70 -4.06 0.73
N GLU A 4 22.26 -4.42 -0.47
CA GLU A 4 21.58 -3.46 -1.34
C GLU A 4 20.39 -2.93 -0.55
N GLU A 5 20.47 -1.66 -0.16
CA GLU A 5 19.33 -0.92 0.36
C GLU A 5 18.30 -0.89 -0.76
N LYS A 6 17.31 -1.78 -0.66
CA LYS A 6 16.21 -1.81 -1.61
C LYS A 6 15.44 -0.50 -1.43
N THR A 7 15.60 0.46 -2.34
CA THR A 7 14.86 1.71 -2.32
C THR A 7 13.38 1.40 -2.39
N GLN A 8 12.72 1.45 -1.24
CA GLN A 8 11.31 1.14 -1.11
C GLN A 8 10.49 2.26 -1.75
N THR A 9 9.56 1.90 -2.63
CA THR A 9 8.70 2.91 -3.27
C THR A 9 7.66 3.43 -2.26
N ILE A 10 7.13 4.62 -2.53
CA ILE A 10 6.02 5.17 -1.73
C ILE A 10 4.81 4.22 -1.78
N ASN A 11 4.58 3.60 -2.92
CA ASN A 11 3.50 2.65 -3.19
C ASN A 11 3.63 1.40 -2.31
N GLU A 12 4.85 0.85 -2.19
CA GLU A 12 5.16 -0.25 -1.27
C GLU A 12 4.94 0.16 0.19
N ARG A 13 5.37 1.37 0.58
CA ARG A 13 5.13 1.88 1.96
C ARG A 13 3.65 2.04 2.27
N ILE A 14 2.84 2.53 1.33
CA ILE A 14 1.38 2.65 1.50
C ILE A 14 0.77 1.27 1.74
N LYS A 15 1.21 0.26 0.98
CA LYS A 15 0.78 -1.13 1.14
C LYS A 15 1.14 -1.71 2.51
N GLU A 16 2.34 -1.45 2.99
CA GLU A 16 2.78 -1.87 4.33
C GLU A 16 2.00 -1.20 5.45
N ILE A 17 1.71 0.10 5.33
CA ILE A 17 0.87 0.81 6.30
C ILE A 17 -0.52 0.17 6.38
N ARG A 18 -1.14 -0.16 5.23
CA ARG A 18 -2.44 -0.83 5.24
C ARG A 18 -2.38 -2.19 5.94
N ILE A 19 -1.33 -2.98 5.66
CA ILE A 19 -1.13 -4.30 6.26
C ILE A 19 -0.86 -4.19 7.77
N SER A 20 -0.06 -3.22 8.21
CA SER A 20 0.25 -3.02 9.64
C SER A 20 -0.96 -2.58 10.45
N MET A 21 -1.93 -1.92 9.79
CA MET A 21 -3.25 -1.62 10.36
C MET A 21 -4.20 -2.84 10.38
N GLY A 22 -3.80 -3.98 9.83
CA GLY A 22 -4.64 -5.18 9.73
C GLY A 22 -5.81 -5.04 8.75
N LEU A 23 -5.73 -4.11 7.81
CA LEU A 23 -6.84 -3.80 6.90
C LEU A 23 -6.70 -4.55 5.56
N SER A 24 -7.81 -5.11 5.09
CA SER A 24 -7.95 -5.48 3.69
C SER A 24 -8.02 -4.23 2.81
N VAL A 25 -7.76 -4.40 1.51
CA VAL A 25 -7.91 -3.34 0.50
C VAL A 25 -9.33 -2.74 0.54
N ILE A 26 -10.35 -3.59 0.72
CA ILE A 26 -11.76 -3.17 0.75
C ILE A 26 -12.02 -2.25 1.96
N GLU A 27 -11.56 -2.64 3.14
CA GLU A 27 -11.75 -1.84 4.36
C GLU A 27 -11.01 -0.50 4.29
N MET A 28 -9.80 -0.49 3.74
CA MET A 28 -9.04 0.73 3.54
C MET A 28 -9.74 1.67 2.55
N THR A 29 -10.25 1.14 1.43
CA THR A 29 -10.98 1.94 0.43
C THR A 29 -12.27 2.55 0.99
N LYS A 30 -12.98 1.85 1.89
CA LYS A 30 -14.15 2.38 2.59
C LYS A 30 -13.77 3.54 3.51
N LYS A 31 -12.67 3.42 4.27
CA LYS A 31 -12.16 4.49 5.15
C LYS A 31 -11.75 5.74 4.37
N LEU A 32 -11.15 5.55 3.20
CA LEU A 32 -10.69 6.65 2.35
C LEU A 32 -11.77 7.21 1.42
N ASN A 33 -12.96 6.58 1.38
CA ASN A 33 -14.01 6.87 0.40
C ASN A 33 -13.47 6.92 -1.04
N LYS A 34 -12.67 5.91 -1.41
CA LYS A 34 -12.07 5.77 -2.75
C LYS A 34 -12.51 4.47 -3.42
N PRO A 35 -12.62 4.42 -4.75
CA PRO A 35 -12.81 3.16 -5.46
C PRO A 35 -11.66 2.20 -5.22
N ARG A 36 -11.98 0.89 -5.15
CA ARG A 36 -10.97 -0.17 -5.03
C ARG A 36 -9.94 -0.13 -6.15
N SER A 37 -10.37 0.13 -7.39
CA SER A 37 -9.49 0.21 -8.55
C SER A 37 -8.43 1.29 -8.38
N THR A 38 -8.84 2.50 -7.99
CA THR A 38 -7.94 3.63 -7.72
C THR A 38 -6.93 3.30 -6.63
N TYR A 39 -7.38 2.76 -5.50
CA TYR A 39 -6.47 2.42 -4.40
C TYR A 39 -5.51 1.27 -4.76
N SER A 40 -5.98 0.30 -5.57
CA SER A 40 -5.12 -0.79 -6.04
C SER A 40 -4.04 -0.29 -7.00
N GLN A 41 -4.33 0.71 -7.84
CA GLN A 41 -3.32 1.36 -8.68
C GLN A 41 -2.27 2.09 -7.84
N ILE A 42 -2.65 2.65 -6.69
CA ILE A 42 -1.68 3.29 -5.77
C ILE A 42 -0.74 2.25 -5.18
N GLU A 43 -1.19 1.07 -4.77
CA GLU A 43 -0.29 0.08 -4.14
C GLU A 43 0.57 -0.72 -5.12
N ASN A 44 0.22 -0.73 -6.41
CA ASN A 44 0.88 -1.55 -7.43
C ASN A 44 1.51 -0.76 -8.58
N GLY A 45 1.37 0.58 -8.56
CA GLY A 45 2.12 1.49 -9.44
C GLY A 45 3.52 1.72 -8.90
#